data_AF-A0A644ZE95-F1
#
_entry.id   AF-A0A644ZE95-F1
#
_cell.length_a   1.000
_cell.length_b   1.000
_cell.length_c   1.000
_cell.angle_alpha   90.00
_cell.angle_beta   90.00
_cell.angle_gamma   90.00
#
_symmetry.space_group_name_H-M   'P 1'
#
loop_
_entity.id
_entity.type
_entity.pdbx_description
1 polymer ?
#
loop_
_entity_poly.entity_id
_entity_poly.type
_entity_poly.pdbx_seq_one_letter_code
_entity_poly.pdbx_strand_id
1 'polypeptide(L)'
;MRSRRTDDVCQHVQVKCPAQAISLNLRATRAPQNTAMSFFRRPDYQSDTTQFINKLKEQKPELDAQQQFGRSLLWDKEVDRGVWKEYNEGRVAQKPYVYQTNA
;
A
#
# COMPACT_ATOMS: atom_id res chain seq x y z
N MET A 1 -16.11 -1.88 -49.62
CA MET A 1 -17.17 -1.73 -48.61
C MET A 1 -16.93 -2.69 -47.45
N ARG A 2 -16.26 -2.25 -46.38
CA ARG A 2 -16.15 -2.98 -45.10
C ARG A 2 -16.24 -1.97 -43.95
N SER A 3 -17.33 -2.10 -43.20
CA SER A 3 -17.61 -1.65 -41.84
C SER A 3 -16.50 -0.86 -41.11
N ARG A 4 -16.70 0.46 -40.96
CA ARG A 4 -16.08 1.24 -39.89
C ARG A 4 -16.85 0.95 -38.61
N ARG A 5 -16.17 0.36 -37.64
CA ARG A 5 -16.65 0.16 -36.27
C ARG A 5 -15.87 1.17 -35.43
N THR A 6 -16.52 2.23 -34.98
CA THR A 6 -16.14 3.14 -33.88
C THR A 6 -17.24 4.18 -33.77
N ASP A 7 -18.40 3.73 -33.30
CA ASP A 7 -19.40 4.62 -32.72
C ASP A 7 -18.94 4.96 -31.29
N ASP A 8 -19.12 6.24 -30.95
CA ASP A 8 -19.44 6.74 -29.61
C ASP A 8 -18.38 6.67 -28.50
N VAL A 9 -17.37 7.55 -28.60
CA VAL A 9 -16.78 8.16 -27.39
C VAL A 9 -17.71 9.26 -26.92
N CYS A 10 -18.66 8.88 -26.06
CA CYS A 10 -19.54 9.78 -25.33
C CYS A 10 -18.75 10.86 -24.60
N GLN A 11 -19.19 12.10 -24.79
CA GLN A 11 -18.71 13.31 -24.17
C GLN A 11 -19.73 13.75 -23.11
N HIS A 12 -19.22 14.30 -22.00
CA HIS A 12 -19.88 15.19 -21.03
C HIS A 12 -20.83 14.63 -19.94
N VAL A 13 -20.59 15.14 -18.73
CA VAL A 13 -21.53 15.63 -17.70
C VAL A 13 -21.30 15.04 -16.30
N GLN A 14 -21.06 15.94 -15.35
CA GLN A 14 -20.94 15.72 -13.92
C GLN A 14 -22.12 14.91 -13.36
N VAL A 15 -21.83 13.89 -12.56
CA VAL A 15 -22.80 13.34 -11.60
C VAL A 15 -22.22 13.50 -10.20
N LYS A 16 -22.82 14.45 -9.47
CA LYS A 16 -22.68 14.63 -8.04
C LYS A 16 -23.60 13.62 -7.36
N CYS A 17 -23.04 12.55 -6.80
CA CYS A 17 -23.76 11.70 -5.85
C CYS A 17 -23.10 11.82 -4.46
N PRO A 18 -23.89 12.03 -3.39
CA PRO A 18 -23.39 12.27 -2.05
C PRO A 18 -23.09 10.97 -1.31
N ALA A 19 -22.13 11.07 -0.39
CA ALA A 19 -21.97 10.24 0.79
C ALA A 19 -21.98 8.72 0.58
N GLN A 20 -20.79 8.13 0.31
CA GLN A 20 -20.38 6.92 1.01
C GLN A 20 -18.86 6.98 1.27
N ALA A 21 -18.52 7.21 2.53
CA ALA A 21 -17.16 7.12 3.04
C ALA A 21 -16.64 5.69 2.84
N ILE A 22 -15.69 5.52 1.92
CA ILE A 22 -14.95 4.25 1.80
C ILE A 22 -13.82 4.31 2.83
N SER A 23 -14.17 4.08 4.09
CA SER A 23 -13.21 3.76 5.15
C SER A 23 -12.73 2.33 4.94
N LEU A 24 -11.73 2.14 4.08
CA LEU A 24 -10.96 0.90 3.98
C LEU A 24 -9.96 0.81 5.13
N ASN A 25 -10.48 0.62 6.35
CA ASN A 25 -9.69 0.13 7.47
C ASN A 25 -9.51 -1.39 7.31
N LEU A 26 -8.63 -1.81 6.40
CA LEU A 26 -8.12 -3.19 6.41
C LEU A 26 -6.84 -3.25 7.25
N ARG A 27 -6.97 -2.97 8.55
CA ARG A 27 -6.07 -3.60 9.53
C ARG A 27 -6.52 -5.03 9.67
N ALA A 28 -6.03 -5.90 8.78
CA ALA A 28 -6.00 -7.32 9.03
C ALA A 28 -4.99 -7.59 10.15
N THR A 29 -5.33 -7.23 11.39
CA THR A 29 -4.76 -7.91 12.55
C THR A 29 -5.30 -9.32 12.48
N ARG A 30 -4.53 -10.21 11.86
CA ARG A 30 -4.75 -11.64 11.98
C ARG A 30 -4.51 -11.97 13.45
N ALA A 31 -5.58 -11.93 14.23
CA ALA A 31 -5.59 -12.48 15.57
C ALA A 31 -5.08 -13.93 15.48
N PRO A 32 -4.36 -14.45 16.48
CA PRO A 32 -4.12 -15.88 16.58
C PRO A 32 -5.49 -16.54 16.75
N GLN A 33 -6.05 -16.99 15.62
CA GLN A 33 -7.24 -17.80 15.57
C GLN A 33 -6.94 -19.09 16.33
N ASN A 34 -7.46 -19.15 17.55
CA ASN A 34 -7.41 -20.34 18.39
C ASN A 34 -8.28 -21.41 17.72
N THR A 35 -7.68 -22.17 16.80
CA THR A 35 -8.35 -23.22 16.02
C THR A 35 -8.59 -24.44 16.90
N ALA A 36 -9.67 -24.41 17.66
CA ALA A 36 -10.35 -25.62 18.12
C ALA A 36 -11.25 -26.11 16.98
N MET A 37 -11.20 -27.32 16.42
CA MET A 37 -10.36 -28.50 16.55
C MET A 37 -10.42 -29.22 15.19
N SER A 38 -9.46 -29.02 14.28
CA SER A 38 -9.27 -29.95 13.17
C SER A 38 -8.20 -30.96 13.60
N PHE A 39 -8.62 -32.17 13.92
CA PHE A 39 -7.75 -33.23 14.46
C PHE A 39 -6.50 -33.53 13.59
N PHE A 40 -6.53 -33.21 12.29
CA PHE A 40 -5.40 -33.38 11.36
C PHE A 40 -4.55 -32.13 11.14
N ARG A 41 -4.86 -31.00 11.79
CA ARG A 41 -4.00 -29.81 11.69
C ARG A 41 -2.71 -30.09 12.42
N ARG A 42 -1.61 -30.08 11.67
CA ARG A 42 -0.27 -29.95 12.25
C ARG A 42 -0.12 -28.53 12.79
N PRO A 43 0.55 -28.34 13.94
CA PRO A 43 0.84 -27.00 14.44
C PRO A 43 1.65 -26.23 13.39
N ASP A 44 1.38 -24.93 13.26
CA ASP A 44 2.15 -24.08 12.37
C ASP A 44 3.60 -24.01 12.89
N TYR A 45 4.57 -24.30 12.03
CA TYR A 45 5.98 -24.24 12.40
C TYR A 45 6.36 -22.80 12.77
N GLN A 46 7.05 -22.65 13.90
CA GLN A 46 7.65 -21.38 14.30
C GLN A 46 9.17 -21.51 14.31
N SER A 47 9.84 -20.64 13.56
CA SER A 47 11.30 -20.57 13.58
C SER A 47 11.80 -19.99 14.90
N ASP A 48 13.05 -20.30 15.24
CA ASP A 48 13.70 -19.77 16.44
C ASP A 48 13.71 -18.24 16.44
N THR A 49 13.88 -17.63 15.26
CA THR A 49 13.80 -16.18 15.07
C THR A 49 12.42 -15.64 15.44
N THR A 50 11.34 -16.30 15.03
CA THR A 50 9.97 -15.88 15.38
C THR A 50 9.75 -15.98 16.90
N GLN A 51 10.18 -17.08 17.52
CA GLN A 51 10.07 -17.24 18.97
C GLN A 51 10.88 -16.18 19.74
N PHE A 52 12.08 -15.86 19.26
CA PHE A 52 12.90 -14.79 19.81
C PHE A 52 12.22 -13.42 19.71
N ILE A 53 11.67 -13.07 18.55
CA ILE A 53 10.98 -11.78 18.35
C ILE A 53 9.76 -11.67 19.27
N ASN A 54 8.99 -12.75 19.43
CA ASN A 54 7.83 -12.77 20.32
C ASN A 54 8.25 -12.50 21.78
N LYS A 55 9.26 -13.24 22.27
CA LYS A 55 9.81 -13.04 23.62
C LYS A 55 10.36 -11.63 23.83
N LEU A 56 11.03 -11.07 22.82
CA LEU A 56 11.58 -9.71 22.89
C LEU A 56 10.46 -8.66 23.03
N LYS A 57 9.36 -8.82 22.29
CA LYS A 57 8.21 -7.92 22.36
C LYS A 57 7.47 -8.02 23.69
N GLU A 58 7.37 -9.24 24.26
CA GLU A 58 6.80 -9.45 25.59
C GLU A 58 7.64 -8.76 26.68
N GLN A 59 8.96 -8.84 26.58
CA GLN A 59 9.87 -8.22 27.54
C GLN A 59 9.91 -6.70 27.45
N LYS A 60 9.69 -6.13 26.26
CA LYS A 60 9.84 -4.70 25.98
C LYS A 60 8.69 -4.16 25.13
N PRO A 61 7.51 -3.89 25.74
CA PRO A 61 6.35 -3.38 25.01
C PRO A 61 6.59 -1.97 24.41
N GLU A 62 7.55 -1.21 24.93
CA GLU A 62 7.90 0.13 24.41
C GLU A 62 8.62 0.12 23.05
N LEU A 63 9.15 -1.04 22.60
CA LEU A 63 9.90 -1.15 21.35
C LEU A 63 9.08 -0.76 20.12
N ASP A 64 7.80 -1.09 20.10
CA ASP A 64 6.95 -0.78 18.93
C ASP A 64 6.77 0.74 18.77
N ALA A 65 6.71 1.49 19.87
CA ALA A 65 6.65 2.94 19.83
C ALA A 65 7.98 3.55 19.35
N GLN A 66 9.11 3.01 19.83
CA GLN A 66 10.45 3.44 19.39
C GLN A 66 10.68 3.13 17.90
N GLN A 67 10.19 2.00 17.40
CA GLN A 67 10.24 1.66 15.97
C GLN A 67 9.42 2.64 15.13
N GLN A 68 8.22 2.99 15.56
CA GLN A 68 7.40 3.99 14.87
C GLN A 68 8.08 5.35 14.85
N PHE A 69 8.64 5.78 15.99
CA PHE A 69 9.40 7.02 16.08
C PHE A 69 10.63 7.02 15.15
N GLY A 70 11.44 5.96 15.21
CA GLY A 70 12.62 5.81 14.34
C GLY A 70 12.26 5.79 12.86
N ARG A 71 11.13 5.16 12.49
CA ARG A 71 10.61 5.21 11.12
C ARG A 71 10.18 6.62 10.73
N SER A 72 9.49 7.35 11.60
CA SER A 72 9.01 8.70 11.31
C SER A 72 10.11 9.72 11.03
N LEU A 73 11.30 9.52 11.59
CA LEU A 73 12.43 10.44 11.40
C LEU A 73 12.89 10.52 9.93
N LEU A 74 13.00 9.36 9.27
CA LEU A 74 13.58 9.27 7.92
C LEU A 74 12.57 8.86 6.85
N TRP A 75 11.61 8.01 7.20
CA TRP A 75 10.77 7.31 6.23
C TRP A 75 9.35 7.86 6.15
N ASP A 76 8.68 8.10 7.27
CA ASP A 76 7.33 8.70 7.25
C ASP A 76 7.46 10.23 7.15
N LYS A 77 7.84 10.73 5.97
CA LYS A 77 7.93 12.17 5.71
C LYS A 77 6.57 12.75 5.31
N GLU A 78 6.23 13.89 5.89
CA GLU A 78 5.08 14.68 5.44
C GLU A 78 5.40 15.34 4.10
N VAL A 79 4.51 15.11 3.14
CA VAL A 79 4.68 15.53 1.77
C VAL A 79 3.59 16.54 1.44
N ASP A 80 3.99 17.77 1.10
CA ASP A 80 3.05 18.79 0.65
C ASP A 80 2.52 18.46 -0.75
N ARG A 81 1.19 18.36 -0.86
CA ARG A 81 0.49 18.05 -2.11
C ARG A 81 0.53 19.21 -3.10
N GLY A 82 0.64 20.45 -2.62
CA GLY A 82 0.80 21.64 -3.46
C GLY A 82 2.10 21.59 -4.24
N VAL A 83 3.22 21.39 -3.54
CA VAL A 83 4.55 21.25 -4.14
C VAL A 83 4.62 20.05 -5.09
N TRP A 84 3.94 18.94 -4.77
CA TRP A 84 3.84 17.81 -5.71
C TRP A 84 3.14 18.14 -7.02
N LYS A 85 2.16 19.04 -7.01
CA LYS A 85 1.49 19.50 -8.22
C LYS A 85 2.47 20.29 -9.09
N GLU A 86 3.24 21.19 -8.49
CA GLU A 86 4.25 22.00 -9.19
C GLU A 86 5.36 21.11 -9.78
N TYR A 87 5.85 20.12 -9.02
CA TYR A 87 6.81 19.14 -9.56
C TYR A 87 6.25 18.38 -10.76
N ASN A 88 4.98 18.00 -10.72
CA ASN A 88 4.33 17.31 -11.83
C ASN A 88 4.16 18.21 -13.06
N GLU A 89 3.85 19.50 -12.85
CA GLU A 89 3.74 20.49 -13.93
C GLU A 89 5.10 20.77 -14.59
N GLY A 90 6.19 20.76 -13.82
CA GLY A 90 7.56 20.93 -14.31
C GLY A 90 8.22 19.67 -14.87
N ARG A 91 7.52 18.53 -14.96
CA ARG A 91 8.11 17.27 -15.44
C ARG A 91 8.52 17.36 -16.90
N VAL A 92 9.78 17.04 -17.17
CA VAL A 92 10.30 16.82 -18.53
C VAL A 92 10.02 15.37 -18.96
N ALA A 93 9.54 15.18 -20.19
CA ALA A 93 9.35 13.85 -20.74
C ALA A 93 10.69 13.12 -20.88
N GLN A 94 10.85 11.99 -20.17
CA GLN A 94 12.05 11.16 -20.26
C GLN A 94 11.80 9.98 -21.21
N LYS A 95 12.84 9.60 -21.96
CA LYS A 95 12.83 8.39 -22.78
C LYS A 95 12.70 7.16 -21.86
N PRO A 96 12.01 6.08 -22.26
CA PRO A 96 11.85 4.86 -21.43
C PRO A 96 13.18 4.25 -20.98
N TYR A 97 14.22 4.38 -21.81
CA TYR A 97 15.57 3.97 -21.50
C TYR A 97 16.53 5.15 -21.74
N VAL A 98 17.17 5.61 -20.67
CA VAL A 98 18.04 6.81 -20.66
C VAL A 98 19.20 6.70 -21.68
N TYR A 99 19.71 5.50 -21.89
CA TYR A 99 20.84 5.24 -22.79
C TYR A 99 20.42 4.73 -24.17
N GLN A 100 19.13 4.68 -24.46
CA GLN A 100 18.70 4.32 -25.79
C GLN A 100 19.09 5.47 -26.74
N THR A 101 20.12 5.21 -27.54
CA THR A 101 20.48 6.06 -28.67
C THR A 101 19.25 6.19 -29.57
N ASN A 102 18.99 7.40 -30.09
CA ASN A 102 17.93 7.59 -31.07
C ASN A 102 18.19 6.60 -32.23
N ALA A 103 17.20 5.78 -32.56
CA ALA A 103 17.23 4.99 -33.79
C ALA A 103 17.03 5.92 -34.99
#